data_AF-A0A7C3XL30-F1
#
_entry.id   AF-A0A7C3XL30-F1
#
_cell.length_a   1.000
_cell.length_b   1.000
_cell.length_c   1.000
_cell.angle_alpha   90.00
_cell.angle_beta   90.00
_cell.angle_gamma   90.00
#
_symmetry.space_group_name_H-M   'P 1'
#
loop_
_entity.id
_entity.type
_entity.pdbx_description
1 polymer ?
#
loop_
_entity_poly.entity_id
_entity_poly.type
_entity_poly.pdbx_seq_one_letter_code
_entity_poly.pdbx_strand_id
1 'polypeptide(L)'
;MKSHEPLSEEEHYSRPEVKEEIARFSRDRWVGVHCSLRDKDGRPILLRYDHGRPITLKSEDDVMQLFKRFYRLRPRTFYGTANIYSKLSKRSDVSSLKNVVGCMPTWDIDNELASWKATIEAAREIHNFLENKGIGSVIIKWSGKGAHVHVHQYAISKEFRERVHPLDAAYAMVEFTNMKLKDKFDDIRSRTGSMKLSIDNEMDRQRLFTAPLSLHKELDMVAVVIDPNKIDSFDPSFASFGNFRHFKGWDIFQPGEADNFAKEALDSVGGYLPERNLKKAM
;
A
#
# COMPACT_ATOMS: atom_id res chain seq x y z
N MET A 1 -38.67 -4.44 10.47
CA MET A 1 -37.26 -4.52 10.04
C MET A 1 -36.96 -3.30 9.20
N LYS A 2 -36.18 -2.35 9.69
CA LYS A 2 -35.69 -1.24 8.84
C LYS A 2 -34.67 -1.84 7.87
N SER A 3 -35.05 -1.92 6.59
CA SER A 3 -34.10 -2.14 5.50
C SER A 3 -32.97 -1.13 5.65
N HIS A 4 -31.78 -1.60 5.99
CA HIS A 4 -30.61 -0.74 5.97
C HIS A 4 -30.36 -0.39 4.50
N GLU A 5 -30.54 0.88 4.14
CA GLU A 5 -30.02 1.39 2.88
C GLU A 5 -28.50 1.12 2.86
N PRO A 6 -27.94 0.65 1.74
CA PRO A 6 -26.51 0.47 1.64
C PRO A 6 -25.82 1.82 1.84
N LEU A 7 -24.82 1.86 2.73
CA LEU A 7 -23.96 3.03 2.90
C LEU A 7 -23.42 3.46 1.54
N SER A 8 -23.55 4.73 1.23
CA SER A 8 -22.97 5.33 0.03
C SER A 8 -21.47 5.58 0.21
N GLU A 9 -20.72 5.65 -0.89
CA GLU A 9 -19.31 6.06 -0.86
C GLU A 9 -19.14 7.45 -0.24
N GLU A 10 -20.09 8.37 -0.49
CA GLU A 10 -20.05 9.72 0.07
C GLU A 10 -20.17 9.69 1.60
N GLU A 11 -21.10 8.90 2.15
CA GLU A 11 -21.23 8.74 3.60
C GLU A 11 -19.93 8.18 4.21
N HIS A 12 -19.31 7.19 3.55
CA HIS A 12 -18.02 6.64 3.99
C HIS A 12 -16.93 7.71 4.06
N TYR A 13 -16.70 8.40 2.95
CA TYR A 13 -15.62 9.38 2.85
C TYR A 13 -15.91 10.67 3.63
N SER A 14 -17.15 10.91 4.03
CA SER A 14 -17.49 12.03 4.92
C SER A 14 -17.04 11.84 6.38
N ARG A 15 -16.78 10.59 6.80
CA ARG A 15 -16.38 10.25 8.17
C ARG A 15 -15.03 10.87 8.54
N PRO A 16 -14.90 11.60 9.66
CA PRO A 16 -13.65 12.25 10.08
C PRO A 16 -12.44 11.31 10.07
N GLU A 17 -12.57 10.13 10.69
CA GLU A 17 -11.51 9.14 10.78
C GLU A 17 -11.07 8.59 9.41
N VAL A 18 -11.98 8.52 8.43
CA VAL A 18 -11.65 8.07 7.07
C VAL A 18 -10.83 9.13 6.35
N LYS A 19 -11.26 10.39 6.42
CA LYS A 19 -10.51 11.51 5.81
C LYS A 19 -9.13 11.66 6.44
N GLU A 20 -9.06 11.54 7.78
CA GLU A 20 -7.81 11.64 8.54
C GLU A 20 -6.80 10.60 8.06
N GLU A 21 -7.19 9.33 8.01
CA GLU A 21 -6.31 8.23 7.60
C GLU A 21 -5.87 8.34 6.13
N ILE A 22 -6.78 8.72 5.23
CA ILE A 22 -6.45 8.92 3.81
C ILE A 22 -5.48 10.10 3.64
N ALA A 23 -5.73 11.23 4.30
CA ALA A 23 -4.84 12.39 4.24
C ALA A 23 -3.47 12.10 4.87
N ARG A 24 -3.44 11.38 6.00
CA ARG A 24 -2.21 10.99 6.70
C ARG A 24 -1.33 10.10 5.83
N PHE A 25 -1.92 9.07 5.21
CA PHE A 25 -1.18 8.21 4.28
C PHE A 25 -0.73 8.93 3.02
N SER A 26 -1.57 9.83 2.48
CA SER A 26 -1.34 10.51 1.20
C SER A 26 -0.35 11.68 1.28
N ARG A 27 0.05 12.09 2.49
CA ARG A 27 0.98 13.21 2.67
C ARG A 27 2.27 12.98 1.89
N ASP A 28 2.64 13.98 1.10
CA ASP A 28 3.82 13.99 0.21
C ASP A 28 3.89 12.85 -0.81
N ARG A 29 2.77 12.15 -1.03
CA ARG A 29 2.60 11.14 -2.08
C ARG A 29 1.86 11.72 -3.28
N TRP A 30 2.19 11.20 -4.45
CA TRP A 30 1.37 11.43 -5.63
C TRP A 30 0.14 10.53 -5.55
N VAL A 31 -1.04 11.16 -5.54
CA VAL A 31 -2.31 10.46 -5.30
C VAL A 31 -2.91 9.97 -6.63
N GLY A 32 -3.45 8.74 -6.58
CA GLY A 32 -4.32 8.19 -7.60
C GLY A 32 -5.74 8.03 -7.06
N VAL A 33 -6.76 8.24 -7.88
CA VAL A 33 -8.16 7.98 -7.52
C VAL A 33 -8.79 7.12 -8.59
N HIS A 34 -9.15 5.89 -8.24
CA HIS A 34 -9.93 5.01 -9.09
C HIS A 34 -11.41 5.37 -8.98
N CYS A 35 -12.05 5.45 -10.12
CA CYS A 35 -13.44 5.79 -10.29
C CYS A 35 -14.23 4.55 -10.73
N SER A 36 -15.41 4.33 -10.15
CA SER A 36 -16.27 3.21 -10.56
C SER A 36 -16.93 3.44 -11.92
N LEU A 37 -17.01 4.70 -12.37
CA LEU A 37 -17.35 5.00 -13.77
C LEU A 37 -16.23 4.51 -14.69
N ARG A 38 -16.62 3.86 -15.79
CA ARG A 38 -15.73 3.40 -16.85
C ARG A 38 -15.73 4.41 -18.00
N ASP A 39 -14.62 4.46 -18.74
CA ASP A 39 -14.55 5.25 -19.96
C ASP A 39 -15.40 4.64 -21.08
N LYS A 40 -15.42 5.31 -22.24
CA LYS A 40 -16.17 4.88 -23.44
C LYS A 40 -15.76 3.49 -23.95
N ASP A 41 -14.55 3.04 -23.63
CA ASP A 41 -13.99 1.75 -24.04
C ASP A 41 -14.15 0.69 -22.93
N GLY A 42 -14.91 1.00 -21.87
CA GLY A 42 -15.17 0.12 -20.73
C GLY A 42 -13.99 0.01 -19.75
N ARG A 43 -12.94 0.83 -19.90
CA ARG A 43 -11.75 0.77 -19.05
C ARG A 43 -11.98 1.55 -17.75
N PRO A 44 -11.41 1.10 -16.62
CA PRO A 44 -11.50 1.85 -15.37
C PRO A 44 -10.84 3.22 -15.48
N ILE A 45 -11.48 4.25 -14.92
CA ILE A 45 -10.92 5.60 -14.89
C ILE A 45 -10.01 5.73 -13.66
N LEU A 46 -8.73 6.04 -13.88
CA LEU A 46 -7.75 6.35 -12.84
C LEU A 46 -7.28 7.81 -12.96
N LEU A 47 -7.72 8.64 -12.03
CA LEU A 47 -7.30 10.04 -11.95
C LEU A 47 -5.96 10.11 -11.24
N ARG A 48 -4.98 10.75 -11.87
CA ARG A 48 -3.68 11.08 -11.22
C ARG A 48 -3.30 12.55 -11.35
N TYR A 49 -4.02 13.30 -12.16
CA TYR A 49 -3.74 14.70 -12.41
C TYR A 49 -5.04 15.51 -12.36
N ASP A 50 -4.94 16.72 -11.84
CA ASP A 50 -6.00 17.71 -11.86
C ASP A 50 -5.47 19.00 -12.51
N HIS A 51 -6.10 19.43 -13.59
CA HIS A 51 -5.62 20.53 -14.44
C HIS A 51 -4.12 20.43 -14.79
N GLY A 52 -3.65 19.21 -15.07
CA GLY A 52 -2.26 18.93 -15.42
C GLY A 52 -1.26 18.89 -14.25
N ARG A 53 -1.70 19.12 -13.01
CA ARG A 53 -0.87 19.00 -11.81
C ARG A 53 -1.08 17.63 -11.13
N PRO A 54 -0.03 17.00 -10.56
CA PRO A 54 -0.20 15.79 -9.77
C PRO A 54 -1.23 16.01 -8.66
N ILE A 55 -2.13 15.04 -8.46
CA ILE A 55 -3.08 15.11 -7.34
C ILE A 55 -2.31 14.90 -6.03
N THR A 56 -2.63 15.71 -5.03
CA THR A 56 -2.06 15.62 -3.67
C THR A 56 -3.17 15.79 -2.64
N LEU A 57 -3.06 15.12 -1.50
CA LEU A 57 -3.97 15.27 -0.36
C LEU A 57 -3.12 15.52 0.88
N LYS A 58 -3.26 16.69 1.50
CA LYS A 58 -2.49 17.12 2.68
C LYS A 58 -3.34 17.28 3.93
N SER A 59 -4.64 17.48 3.76
CA SER A 59 -5.62 17.66 4.83
C SER A 59 -6.86 16.79 4.61
N GLU A 60 -7.67 16.62 5.65
CA GLU A 60 -8.99 15.98 5.56
C GLU A 60 -9.92 16.68 4.56
N ASP A 61 -9.85 18.01 4.50
CA ASP A 61 -10.66 18.82 3.60
C ASP A 61 -10.31 18.56 2.14
N ASP A 62 -9.03 18.34 1.84
CA ASP A 62 -8.59 18.00 0.48
C ASP A 62 -9.27 16.71 -0.01
N VAL A 63 -9.45 15.72 0.87
CA VAL A 63 -10.09 14.44 0.53
C VAL A 63 -11.51 14.67 0.04
N MET A 64 -12.30 15.42 0.80
CA MET A 64 -13.70 15.69 0.45
C MET A 64 -13.86 16.67 -0.71
N GLN A 65 -12.98 17.68 -0.82
CA GLN A 65 -12.98 18.57 -1.96
C GLN A 65 -12.68 17.81 -3.26
N LEU A 66 -11.71 16.88 -3.23
CA LEU A 66 -11.37 16.04 -4.36
C LEU A 66 -12.51 15.08 -4.72
N PHE A 67 -13.11 14.42 -3.72
CA PHE A 67 -14.27 13.55 -3.91
C PHE A 67 -15.42 14.29 -4.60
N LYS A 68 -15.80 15.46 -4.07
CA LYS A 68 -16.89 16.29 -4.63
C LYS A 68 -16.56 16.83 -6.02
N ARG A 69 -15.31 17.27 -6.25
CA ARG A 69 -14.84 17.74 -7.57
C ARG A 69 -15.05 16.67 -8.64
N PHE A 70 -14.74 15.42 -8.33
CA PHE A 70 -14.84 14.31 -9.27
C PHE A 70 -16.09 13.43 -9.07
N TYR A 71 -17.09 13.90 -8.32
CA TYR A 71 -18.28 13.12 -7.94
C TYR A 71 -18.98 12.44 -9.13
N ARG A 72 -19.08 13.13 -10.27
CA ARG A 72 -19.69 12.58 -11.50
C ARG A 72 -18.96 11.35 -12.05
N LEU A 73 -17.67 11.20 -11.76
CA LEU A 73 -16.87 10.04 -12.12
C LEU A 73 -16.99 8.91 -11.08
N ARG A 74 -17.71 9.13 -9.98
CA ARG A 74 -17.90 8.20 -8.86
C ARG A 74 -16.57 7.71 -8.28
N PRO A 75 -15.80 8.59 -7.61
CA PRO A 75 -14.55 8.22 -6.94
C PRO A 75 -14.81 7.05 -5.98
N ARG A 76 -14.05 5.97 -6.13
CA ARG A 76 -14.25 4.73 -5.35
C ARG A 76 -13.04 4.41 -4.48
N THR A 77 -11.81 4.53 -4.99
CA THR A 77 -10.62 4.17 -4.23
C THR A 77 -9.55 5.24 -4.33
N PHE A 78 -9.02 5.66 -3.18
CA PHE A 78 -7.87 6.53 -3.05
C PHE A 78 -6.59 5.70 -2.90
N TYR A 79 -5.56 6.09 -3.64
CA TYR A 79 -4.24 5.47 -3.61
C TYR A 79 -3.18 6.53 -3.35
N GLY A 80 -2.09 6.13 -2.70
CA GLY A 80 -0.85 6.90 -2.63
C GLY A 80 0.28 6.11 -3.27
N THR A 81 1.23 6.80 -3.90
CA THR A 81 2.45 6.15 -4.40
C THR A 81 3.30 5.57 -3.28
N ALA A 82 4.04 4.50 -3.53
CA ALA A 82 5.06 4.01 -2.60
C ALA A 82 6.14 5.07 -2.30
N ASN A 83 6.44 5.91 -3.29
CA ASN A 83 7.38 7.02 -3.20
C ASN A 83 6.79 8.23 -2.45
N ILE A 84 7.64 8.87 -1.64
CA ILE A 84 7.49 10.21 -1.07
C ILE A 84 8.30 11.18 -1.91
N TYR A 85 7.71 12.32 -2.24
CA TYR A 85 8.33 13.34 -3.07
C TYR A 85 8.61 14.61 -2.28
N SER A 86 9.72 15.29 -2.56
CA SER A 86 9.99 16.60 -1.95
C SER A 86 9.05 17.71 -2.45
N LYS A 87 8.54 17.55 -3.68
CA LYS A 87 7.65 18.50 -4.35
C LYS A 87 6.65 17.79 -5.26
N LEU A 88 5.42 18.29 -5.34
CA LEU A 88 4.35 17.72 -6.18
C LEU A 88 3.51 18.84 -6.85
N SER A 89 4.18 19.77 -7.53
CA SER A 89 3.55 20.96 -8.11
C SER A 89 3.25 20.86 -9.61
N LYS A 90 4.02 20.03 -10.34
CA LYS A 90 3.96 19.88 -11.80
C LYS A 90 4.31 18.46 -12.22
N ARG A 91 3.96 18.09 -13.47
CA ARG A 91 4.21 16.73 -14.01
C ARG A 91 5.67 16.28 -13.92
N SER A 92 6.62 17.19 -14.13
CA SER A 92 8.05 16.86 -14.06
C SER A 92 8.51 16.41 -12.67
N ASP A 93 7.75 16.77 -11.63
CA ASP A 93 8.09 16.42 -10.25
C ASP A 93 7.90 14.91 -10.00
N VAL A 94 6.96 14.25 -10.70
CA VAL A 94 6.71 12.81 -10.57
C VAL A 94 7.43 11.96 -11.62
N SER A 95 7.96 12.57 -12.69
CA SER A 95 8.78 11.87 -13.69
C SER A 95 10.26 11.78 -13.30
N SER A 96 10.74 12.69 -12.45
CA SER A 96 12.13 12.70 -11.99
C SER A 96 12.31 11.88 -10.71
N LEU A 97 13.07 10.79 -10.79
CA LEU A 97 13.46 10.02 -9.60
C LEU A 97 14.26 10.83 -8.58
N LYS A 98 14.99 11.87 -9.01
CA LYS A 98 15.75 12.75 -8.09
C LYS A 98 14.86 13.48 -7.07
N ASN A 99 13.56 13.57 -7.33
CA ASN A 99 12.60 14.19 -6.42
C ASN A 99 12.05 13.22 -5.37
N VAL A 100 12.35 11.92 -5.48
CA VAL A 100 11.95 10.90 -4.51
C VAL A 100 12.88 10.98 -3.30
N VAL A 101 12.32 11.31 -2.14
CA VAL A 101 13.07 11.43 -0.87
C VAL A 101 12.87 10.24 0.05
N GLY A 102 11.87 9.40 -0.21
CA GLY A 102 11.61 8.18 0.53
C GLY A 102 10.80 7.22 -0.32
N CYS A 103 10.87 5.93 0.00
CA CYS A 103 10.11 4.89 -0.67
C CYS A 103 9.71 3.85 0.38
N MET A 104 8.45 3.44 0.36
CA MET A 104 7.88 2.48 1.31
C MET A 104 8.08 1.06 0.77
N PRO A 105 9.02 0.25 1.30
CA PRO A 105 9.15 -1.16 0.91
C PRO A 105 7.83 -1.87 1.15
N THR A 106 7.34 -2.59 0.14
CA THR A 106 6.01 -3.20 0.18
C THR A 106 6.02 -4.59 -0.43
N TRP A 107 5.51 -5.56 0.33
CA TRP A 107 5.16 -6.89 -0.13
C TRP A 107 3.68 -6.89 -0.46
N ASP A 108 3.34 -7.20 -1.71
CA ASP A 108 1.95 -7.41 -2.12
C ASP A 108 1.61 -8.90 -2.03
N ILE A 109 0.64 -9.24 -1.20
CA ILE A 109 0.24 -10.62 -0.92
C ILE A 109 -1.15 -10.82 -1.51
N ASP A 110 -1.18 -11.38 -2.70
CA ASP A 110 -2.40 -11.65 -3.44
C ASP A 110 -2.85 -13.09 -3.27
N ASN A 111 -4.16 -13.27 -3.15
CA ASN A 111 -4.78 -14.59 -3.04
C ASN A 111 -6.28 -14.51 -3.36
N GLU A 112 -6.96 -15.65 -3.28
CA GLU A 112 -8.41 -15.69 -3.22
C GLU A 112 -8.90 -15.35 -1.81
N LEU A 113 -10.00 -14.58 -1.72
CA LEU A 113 -10.60 -14.20 -0.44
C LEU A 113 -10.97 -15.41 0.43
N ALA A 114 -11.40 -16.53 -0.17
CA ALA A 114 -11.71 -17.76 0.56
C ALA A 114 -10.47 -18.37 1.26
N SER A 115 -9.27 -18.06 0.77
CA SER A 115 -7.97 -18.49 1.29
C SER A 115 -7.29 -17.42 2.14
N TRP A 116 -8.03 -16.44 2.68
CA TRP A 116 -7.47 -15.32 3.43
C TRP A 116 -6.56 -15.73 4.60
N LYS A 117 -6.81 -16.88 5.23
CA LYS A 117 -5.96 -17.39 6.32
C LYS A 117 -4.51 -17.60 5.85
N ALA A 118 -4.31 -18.11 4.63
CA ALA A 118 -2.99 -18.28 4.04
C ALA A 118 -2.32 -16.92 3.75
N THR A 119 -3.11 -15.92 3.34
CA THR A 119 -2.64 -14.54 3.15
C THR A 119 -2.15 -13.93 4.47
N ILE A 120 -2.90 -14.10 5.55
CA ILE A 120 -2.53 -13.63 6.88
C ILE A 120 -1.32 -14.39 7.43
N GLU A 121 -1.24 -15.70 7.19
CA GLU A 121 -0.07 -16.50 7.56
C GLU A 121 1.19 -16.02 6.84
N ALA A 122 1.13 -15.73 5.53
CA ALA A 122 2.25 -15.16 4.78
C ALA A 122 2.64 -13.76 5.29
N ALA A 123 1.66 -12.91 5.59
CA ALA A 123 1.92 -11.59 6.18
C ALA A 123 2.62 -11.69 7.53
N ARG A 124 2.24 -12.67 8.36
CA ARG A 124 2.86 -12.98 9.65
C ARG A 124 4.31 -13.44 9.49
N GLU A 125 4.60 -14.31 8.52
CA GLU A 125 5.97 -14.75 8.24
C GLU A 125 6.87 -13.59 7.81
N ILE A 126 6.37 -12.67 6.98
CA ILE A 126 7.10 -11.45 6.61
C ILE A 126 7.32 -10.55 7.82
N HIS A 127 6.28 -10.30 8.62
CA HIS A 127 6.37 -9.51 9.85
C HIS A 127 7.44 -10.06 10.80
N ASN A 128 7.37 -11.36 11.11
CA ASN A 128 8.34 -12.02 12.00
C ASN A 128 9.76 -11.97 11.43
N PHE A 129 9.92 -12.08 10.11
CA PHE A 129 11.23 -11.94 9.49
C PHE A 129 11.80 -10.53 9.66
N LEU A 130 10.99 -9.49 9.47
CA LEU A 130 11.39 -8.09 9.66
C LEU A 130 11.69 -7.78 11.13
N GLU A 131 10.88 -8.28 12.05
CA GLU A 131 11.09 -8.13 13.49
C GLU A 131 12.42 -8.77 13.93
N ASN A 132 12.74 -9.97 13.43
CA ASN A 132 14.04 -10.61 13.67
C ASN A 132 15.23 -9.84 13.07
N LYS A 133 14.98 -8.95 12.11
CA LYS A 133 15.96 -7.99 11.57
C LYS A 133 15.99 -6.67 12.36
N GLY A 134 15.23 -6.55 13.43
CA GLY A 134 15.16 -5.37 14.30
C GLY A 134 14.24 -4.26 13.78
N ILE A 135 13.32 -4.57 12.85
CA ILE A 135 12.44 -3.59 12.23
C ILE A 135 11.04 -3.68 12.86
N GLY A 136 10.66 -2.66 13.63
CA GLY A 136 9.34 -2.57 14.25
C GLY A 136 8.34 -1.70 13.48
N SER A 137 8.80 -0.86 12.54
CA SER A 137 7.97 0.09 11.78
C SER A 137 7.17 -0.57 10.64
N VAL A 138 6.47 -1.66 10.94
CA VAL A 138 5.74 -2.48 9.97
C VAL A 138 4.25 -2.13 9.96
N ILE A 139 3.70 -1.98 8.76
CA ILE A 139 2.28 -1.73 8.51
C ILE A 139 1.70 -2.93 7.79
N ILE A 140 0.72 -3.61 8.38
CA ILE A 140 0.01 -4.71 7.74
C ILE A 140 -1.38 -4.25 7.36
N LYS A 141 -1.67 -4.17 6.07
CA LYS A 141 -2.93 -3.61 5.55
C LYS A 141 -3.68 -4.63 4.72
N TRP A 142 -4.86 -5.03 5.18
CA TRP A 142 -5.80 -5.80 4.36
C TRP A 142 -6.39 -4.88 3.28
N SER A 143 -6.20 -5.22 2.01
CA SER A 143 -6.61 -4.39 0.87
C SER A 143 -7.96 -4.80 0.27
N GLY A 144 -8.49 -5.97 0.68
CA GLY A 144 -9.79 -6.51 0.29
C GLY A 144 -9.71 -7.98 -0.10
N LYS A 145 -8.92 -8.32 -1.12
CA LYS A 145 -8.65 -9.72 -1.52
C LYS A 145 -7.32 -10.26 -1.02
N GLY A 146 -6.42 -9.35 -0.67
CA GLY A 146 -5.06 -9.64 -0.24
C GLY A 146 -4.64 -8.74 0.92
N ALA A 147 -3.35 -8.82 1.26
CA ALA A 147 -2.73 -7.98 2.25
C ALA A 147 -1.48 -7.33 1.67
N HIS A 148 -1.16 -6.13 2.15
CA HIS A 148 0.15 -5.53 1.95
C HIS A 148 0.88 -5.50 3.28
N VAL A 149 2.14 -5.92 3.28
CA VAL A 149 3.06 -5.61 4.36
C VAL A 149 3.95 -4.47 3.90
N HIS A 150 4.03 -3.40 4.67
CA HIS A 150 4.88 -2.25 4.37
C HIS A 150 5.89 -2.02 5.50
N VAL A 151 7.05 -1.46 5.17
CA VAL A 151 7.93 -0.82 6.16
C VAL A 151 7.80 0.69 6.00
N HIS A 152 7.65 1.42 7.11
CA HIS A 152 7.57 2.87 7.05
C HIS A 152 8.82 3.44 6.36
N GLN A 153 8.65 4.30 5.35
CA GLN A 153 9.76 4.76 4.50
C GLN A 153 10.90 5.48 5.25
N TYR A 154 10.61 6.05 6.42
CA TYR A 154 11.59 6.76 7.25
C TYR A 154 12.19 5.90 8.36
N ALA A 155 11.85 4.60 8.42
CA ALA A 155 12.64 3.61 9.14
C ALA A 155 14.04 3.46 8.53
N ILE A 156 14.18 3.77 7.24
CA ILE A 156 15.48 3.97 6.57
C ILE A 156 15.92 5.42 6.84
N SER A 157 17.11 5.59 7.40
CA SER A 157 17.64 6.88 7.80
C SER A 157 17.80 7.84 6.63
N LYS A 158 17.89 9.14 6.94
CA LYS A 158 18.14 10.17 5.93
C LYS A 158 19.52 9.97 5.31
N GLU A 159 20.52 9.68 6.14
CA GLU A 159 21.90 9.46 5.77
C GLU A 159 22.05 8.27 4.82
N PHE A 160 21.24 7.21 5.00
CA PHE A 160 21.19 6.09 4.06
C PHE A 160 20.51 6.48 2.74
N ARG A 161 19.34 7.13 2.80
CA ARG A 161 18.57 7.55 1.61
C ARG A 161 19.27 8.60 0.74
N GLU A 162 20.23 9.34 1.29
CA GLU A 162 21.08 10.27 0.54
C GLU A 162 22.21 9.57 -0.21
N ARG A 163 22.64 8.39 0.25
CA ARG A 163 23.70 7.58 -0.37
C ARG A 163 23.16 6.55 -1.36
N VAL A 164 22.00 5.96 -1.05
CA VAL A 164 21.31 4.98 -1.89
C VAL A 164 19.92 5.49 -2.20
N HIS A 165 19.54 5.43 -3.48
CA HIS A 165 18.23 5.89 -3.89
C HIS A 165 17.11 5.11 -3.17
N PRO A 166 16.08 5.76 -2.60
CA PRO A 166 15.07 5.09 -1.78
C PRO A 166 14.36 3.92 -2.47
N LEU A 167 14.08 4.04 -3.77
CA LEU A 167 13.48 2.94 -4.56
C LEU A 167 14.38 1.70 -4.63
N ASP A 168 15.70 1.87 -4.69
CA ASP A 168 16.64 0.75 -4.76
C ASP A 168 16.64 -0.02 -3.44
N ALA A 169 16.71 0.71 -2.32
CA ALA A 169 16.63 0.11 -0.99
C ALA A 169 15.29 -0.63 -0.78
N ALA A 170 14.18 0.01 -1.15
CA ALA A 170 12.86 -0.60 -1.03
C ALA A 170 12.70 -1.85 -1.89
N TYR A 171 13.14 -1.81 -3.15
CA TYR A 171 13.13 -2.98 -4.04
C TYR A 171 13.98 -4.11 -3.47
N ALA A 172 15.20 -3.82 -3.04
CA ALA A 172 16.14 -4.81 -2.53
C ALA A 172 15.59 -5.51 -1.28
N MET A 173 15.06 -4.74 -0.32
CA MET A 173 14.46 -5.29 0.91
C MET A 173 13.35 -6.29 0.59
N VAL A 174 12.47 -5.95 -0.37
CA VAL A 174 11.34 -6.81 -0.75
C VAL A 174 11.81 -8.09 -1.44
N GLU A 175 12.68 -7.99 -2.46
CA GLU A 175 13.25 -9.17 -3.13
C GLU A 175 14.02 -10.07 -2.17
N PHE A 176 14.85 -9.49 -1.31
CA PHE A 176 15.66 -10.27 -0.38
C PHE A 176 14.80 -11.05 0.61
N THR A 177 13.76 -10.43 1.17
CA THR A 177 12.78 -11.13 2.02
C THR A 177 12.08 -12.24 1.25
N ASN A 178 11.63 -11.99 0.02
CA ASN A 178 10.98 -13.02 -0.81
C ASN A 178 11.90 -14.21 -1.07
N MET A 179 13.18 -13.94 -1.35
CA MET A 179 14.20 -14.98 -1.53
C MET A 179 14.40 -15.80 -0.24
N LYS A 180 14.45 -15.16 0.93
CA LYS A 180 14.67 -15.84 2.22
C LYS A 180 13.45 -16.62 2.71
N LEU A 181 12.24 -16.18 2.38
CA LEU A 181 10.99 -16.80 2.85
C LEU A 181 10.34 -17.73 1.83
N LYS A 182 10.97 -17.94 0.67
CA LYS A 182 10.43 -18.76 -0.42
C LYS A 182 9.91 -20.13 0.05
N ASP A 183 10.74 -20.87 0.79
CA ASP A 183 10.37 -22.21 1.26
C ASP A 183 9.18 -22.18 2.22
N LYS A 184 9.06 -21.13 3.05
CA LYS A 184 7.91 -20.95 3.93
C LYS A 184 6.64 -20.65 3.14
N PHE A 185 6.72 -19.82 2.11
CA PHE A 185 5.56 -19.53 1.26
C PHE A 185 5.12 -20.75 0.47
N ASP A 186 6.06 -21.58 0.01
CA ASP A 186 5.76 -22.84 -0.68
C ASP A 186 5.11 -23.86 0.28
N ASP A 187 5.58 -23.94 1.54
CA ASP A 187 4.94 -24.74 2.59
C ASP A 187 3.50 -24.27 2.90
N ILE A 188 3.28 -22.96 3.08
CA ILE A 188 1.94 -22.40 3.30
C ILE A 188 1.02 -22.81 2.16
N ARG A 189 1.43 -22.59 0.91
CA ARG A 189 0.65 -22.97 -0.28
C ARG A 189 0.25 -24.43 -0.27
N SER A 190 1.21 -25.32 0.03
CA SER A 190 0.98 -26.75 0.06
C SER A 190 0.03 -27.16 1.18
N ARG A 191 0.23 -26.66 2.41
CA ARG A 191 -0.59 -27.06 3.57
C ARG A 191 -2.01 -26.51 3.52
N THR A 192 -2.20 -25.30 2.99
CA THR A 192 -3.53 -24.67 2.93
C THR A 192 -4.28 -24.96 1.62
N GLY A 193 -3.62 -25.57 0.63
CA GLY A 193 -4.16 -25.74 -0.72
C GLY A 193 -4.29 -24.42 -1.50
N SER A 194 -3.70 -23.32 -1.02
CA SER A 194 -3.84 -21.98 -1.60
C SER A 194 -2.86 -21.74 -2.75
N MET A 195 -2.96 -22.50 -3.82
CA MET A 195 -2.02 -22.46 -4.95
C MET A 195 -1.91 -21.09 -5.64
N LYS A 196 -2.90 -20.21 -5.48
CA LYS A 196 -2.92 -18.84 -6.01
C LYS A 196 -2.28 -17.80 -5.10
N LEU A 197 -1.84 -18.17 -3.90
CA LEU A 197 -1.10 -17.27 -3.03
C LEU A 197 0.19 -16.83 -3.74
N SER A 198 0.33 -15.52 -3.96
CA SER A 198 1.55 -14.89 -4.44
C SER A 198 2.02 -13.83 -3.46
N ILE A 199 3.34 -13.66 -3.39
CA ILE A 199 4.00 -12.63 -2.61
C ILE A 199 4.93 -11.94 -3.59
N ASP A 200 4.52 -10.78 -4.07
CA ASP A 200 5.14 -10.13 -5.21
C ASP A 200 5.87 -8.86 -4.80
N ASN A 201 7.00 -8.64 -5.48
CA ASN A 201 7.69 -7.37 -5.42
C ASN A 201 7.17 -6.47 -6.53
N GLU A 202 6.25 -5.60 -6.15
CA GLU A 202 5.60 -4.67 -7.04
C GLU A 202 6.32 -3.32 -7.15
N MET A 203 7.45 -3.14 -6.46
CA MET A 203 8.14 -1.86 -6.38
C MET A 203 8.51 -1.33 -7.77
N ASP A 204 7.98 -0.16 -8.11
CA ASP A 204 8.31 0.57 -9.33
C ASP A 204 8.25 2.09 -9.11
N ARG A 205 8.61 2.87 -10.14
CA ARG A 205 8.72 4.34 -10.06
C ARG A 205 7.40 5.04 -9.71
N GLN A 206 6.26 4.44 -10.00
CA GLN A 206 4.93 5.01 -9.90
C GLN A 206 3.90 4.12 -9.20
N ARG A 207 4.31 2.99 -8.62
CA ARG A 207 3.45 2.02 -7.94
C ARG A 207 2.54 2.69 -6.93
N LEU A 208 1.26 2.34 -7.00
CA LEU A 208 0.18 2.87 -6.16
C LEU A 208 -0.28 1.79 -5.19
N PHE A 209 -0.48 2.18 -3.92
CA PHE A 209 -1.10 1.33 -2.91
C PHE A 209 -2.34 2.00 -2.34
N THR A 210 -3.37 1.21 -2.08
CA THR A 210 -4.65 1.70 -1.52
C THR A 210 -4.39 2.41 -0.19
N ALA A 211 -4.91 3.62 -0.04
CA ALA A 211 -4.82 4.35 1.22
C ALA A 211 -5.63 3.61 2.31
N PRO A 212 -5.16 3.59 3.57
CA PRO A 212 -5.95 3.11 4.68
C PRO A 212 -7.32 3.78 4.73
N LEU A 213 -8.33 3.00 5.09
CA LEU A 213 -9.75 3.34 5.10
C LEU A 213 -10.35 3.73 3.74
N SER A 214 -9.62 3.61 2.63
CA SER A 214 -10.23 3.70 1.30
C SER A 214 -11.03 2.44 0.99
N LEU A 215 -12.11 2.57 0.21
CA LEU A 215 -12.88 1.43 -0.29
C LEU A 215 -12.10 0.67 -1.37
N HIS A 216 -12.29 -0.65 -1.45
CA HIS A 216 -11.80 -1.46 -2.56
C HIS A 216 -12.49 -1.04 -3.87
N LYS A 217 -11.76 -1.15 -4.99
CA LYS A 217 -12.20 -0.74 -6.34
C LYS A 217 -13.46 -1.45 -6.87
N GLU A 218 -13.92 -2.52 -6.22
CA GLU A 218 -14.94 -3.45 -6.74
C GLU A 218 -15.74 -4.08 -5.60
N LEU A 219 -15.06 -4.51 -4.54
CA LEU A 219 -15.71 -5.10 -3.36
C LEU A 219 -16.25 -4.01 -2.43
N ASP A 220 -17.29 -4.35 -1.68
CA ASP A 220 -17.79 -3.57 -0.53
C ASP A 220 -16.95 -3.85 0.71
N MET A 221 -15.66 -3.53 0.59
CA MET A 221 -14.67 -3.65 1.64
C MET A 221 -13.85 -2.37 1.78
N VAL A 222 -13.42 -2.11 3.00
CA VAL A 222 -12.57 -0.99 3.41
C VAL A 222 -11.16 -1.53 3.61
N ALA A 223 -10.16 -0.83 3.10
CA ALA A 223 -8.76 -1.19 3.34
C ALA A 223 -8.38 -0.89 4.79
N VAL A 224 -8.25 -1.92 5.62
CA VAL A 224 -7.99 -1.75 7.06
C VAL A 224 -6.55 -2.10 7.40
N VAL A 225 -5.98 -1.37 8.35
CA VAL A 225 -4.67 -1.70 8.91
C VAL A 225 -4.90 -2.59 10.13
N ILE A 226 -4.17 -3.70 10.15
CA ILE A 226 -4.18 -4.72 11.19
C ILE A 226 -3.09 -4.36 12.21
N ASP A 227 -3.42 -4.42 13.49
CA ASP A 227 -2.42 -4.35 14.56
C ASP A 227 -1.50 -5.58 14.45
N PRO A 228 -0.19 -5.40 14.20
CA PRO A 228 0.72 -6.54 14.01
C PRO A 228 0.72 -7.51 15.20
N ASN A 229 0.51 -7.02 16.43
CA ASN A 229 0.44 -7.85 17.64
C ASN A 229 -0.85 -8.67 17.75
N LYS A 230 -1.84 -8.39 16.90
CA LYS A 230 -3.16 -9.05 16.89
C LYS A 230 -3.48 -9.64 15.53
N ILE A 231 -2.46 -9.87 14.69
CA ILE A 231 -2.64 -10.36 13.32
C ILE A 231 -3.44 -11.67 13.26
N ASP A 232 -3.22 -12.59 14.20
CA ASP A 232 -3.92 -13.89 14.26
C ASP A 232 -5.42 -13.76 14.59
N SER A 233 -5.84 -12.61 15.11
CA SER A 233 -7.26 -12.33 15.41
C SER A 233 -8.02 -11.72 14.22
N PHE A 234 -7.32 -11.45 13.11
CA PHE A 234 -7.93 -10.84 11.94
C PHE A 234 -9.02 -11.75 11.35
N ASP A 235 -10.12 -11.14 10.92
CA ASP A 235 -11.16 -11.76 10.11
C ASP A 235 -11.58 -10.78 9.01
N PRO A 236 -11.83 -11.22 7.77
CA PRO A 236 -12.23 -10.33 6.68
C PRO A 236 -13.46 -9.47 6.97
N SER A 237 -14.35 -9.87 7.89
CA SER A 237 -15.47 -9.02 8.35
C SER A 237 -15.01 -7.70 8.99
N PHE A 238 -13.76 -7.63 9.47
CA PHE A 238 -13.16 -6.40 9.98
C PHE A 238 -12.91 -5.37 8.88
N ALA A 239 -12.94 -5.78 7.61
CA ALA A 239 -12.88 -4.91 6.45
C ALA A 239 -14.27 -4.59 5.88
N SER A 240 -15.36 -4.94 6.57
CA SER A 240 -16.71 -4.73 6.05
C SER A 240 -17.06 -3.26 5.86
N PHE A 241 -17.80 -2.98 4.80
CA PHE A 241 -18.32 -1.65 4.56
C PHE A 241 -19.34 -1.26 5.64
N GLY A 242 -19.02 -0.24 6.44
CA GLY A 242 -19.86 0.29 7.53
C GLY A 242 -19.46 -0.13 8.94
N ASN A 243 -18.78 -1.26 9.11
CA ASN A 243 -18.38 -1.77 10.43
C ASN A 243 -16.92 -2.29 10.43
N PHE A 244 -16.00 -1.44 9.98
CA PHE A 244 -14.60 -1.79 9.89
C PHE A 244 -13.87 -1.68 11.24
N ARG A 245 -12.80 -2.46 11.41
CA ARG A 245 -11.84 -2.35 12.53
C ARG A 245 -10.48 -1.97 11.99
N HIS A 246 -9.94 -0.86 12.46
CA HIS A 246 -8.71 -0.28 11.92
C HIS A 246 -7.75 0.11 13.05
N PHE A 247 -6.51 -0.33 12.95
CA PHE A 247 -5.43 0.04 13.87
C PHE A 247 -4.83 1.39 13.45
N LYS A 248 -4.93 2.40 14.31
CA LYS A 248 -4.46 3.77 14.03
C LYS A 248 -2.96 3.99 14.27
N GLY A 249 -2.25 3.10 14.97
CA GLY A 249 -0.84 3.31 15.35
C GLY A 249 0.18 2.95 14.27
N TRP A 250 -0.22 2.92 13.00
CA TRP A 250 0.57 2.30 11.93
C TRP A 250 1.72 3.14 11.40
N ASP A 251 1.71 4.45 11.58
CA ASP A 251 2.76 5.38 11.10
C ASP A 251 3.84 5.66 12.13
N ILE A 252 3.88 4.91 13.23
CA ILE A 252 4.97 4.99 14.21
C ILE A 252 6.22 4.35 13.61
N PHE A 253 7.36 5.04 13.72
CA PHE A 253 8.62 4.52 13.23
C PHE A 253 9.85 5.01 14.02
N GLN A 254 10.93 4.23 13.94
CA GLN A 254 12.25 4.62 14.44
C GLN A 254 13.23 4.88 13.27
N PRO A 255 13.78 6.10 13.13
CA PRO A 255 14.77 6.38 12.10
C PRO A 255 16.01 5.49 12.22
N GLY A 256 16.40 4.87 11.09
CA GLY A 256 17.63 4.09 10.96
C GLY A 256 17.54 2.63 11.39
N GLU A 257 16.41 2.17 11.95
CA GLU A 257 16.26 0.75 12.32
C GLU A 257 16.37 -0.20 11.12
N ALA A 258 16.00 0.26 9.92
CA ALA A 258 16.01 -0.55 8.71
C ALA A 258 17.33 -0.47 7.93
N ASP A 259 18.30 0.35 8.34
CA ASP A 259 19.52 0.62 7.57
C ASP A 259 20.39 -0.63 7.35
N ASN A 260 20.58 -1.42 8.42
CA ASN A 260 21.39 -2.64 8.36
C ASN A 260 20.76 -3.67 7.41
N PHE A 261 19.44 -3.83 7.49
CA PHE A 261 18.71 -4.74 6.61
C PHE A 261 18.69 -4.25 5.16
N ALA A 262 18.46 -2.95 4.94
CA ALA A 262 18.51 -2.35 3.61
C ALA A 262 19.87 -2.56 2.97
N LYS A 263 20.97 -2.36 3.72
CA LYS A 263 22.33 -2.62 3.25
C LYS A 263 22.54 -4.09 2.90
N GLU A 264 22.20 -5.02 3.81
CA GLU A 264 22.33 -6.47 3.59
C GLU A 264 21.58 -6.91 2.33
N ALA A 265 20.36 -6.41 2.15
CA ALA A 265 19.53 -6.70 1.00
C ALA A 265 20.17 -6.16 -0.30
N LEU A 266 20.63 -4.91 -0.32
CA LEU A 266 21.31 -4.32 -1.49
C LEU A 266 22.58 -5.06 -1.87
N ASP A 267 23.41 -5.44 -0.89
CA ASP A 267 24.63 -6.21 -1.12
C ASP A 267 24.33 -7.60 -1.72
N SER A 268 23.15 -8.15 -1.42
CA SER A 268 22.75 -9.50 -1.86
C SER A 268 22.01 -9.54 -3.20
N VAL A 269 21.06 -8.63 -3.44
CA VAL A 269 20.17 -8.68 -4.62
C VAL A 269 20.34 -7.48 -5.57
N GLY A 270 21.02 -6.42 -5.13
CA GLY A 270 21.16 -5.16 -5.86
C GLY A 270 19.92 -4.26 -5.80
N GLY A 271 20.00 -3.10 -6.46
CA GLY A 271 18.92 -2.11 -6.54
C GLY A 271 17.87 -2.40 -7.62
N TYR A 272 16.95 -1.45 -7.80
CA TYR A 272 15.88 -1.55 -8.78
C TYR A 272 16.43 -1.44 -10.20
N LEU A 273 16.20 -2.48 -11.01
CA LEU A 273 16.56 -2.51 -12.43
C LEU A 273 15.29 -2.47 -13.29
N PRO A 274 15.06 -1.39 -14.08
CA PRO A 274 13.85 -1.26 -14.90
C PRO A 274 13.63 -2.44 -15.88
N GLU A 275 14.70 -2.99 -16.45
CA GLU A 275 14.64 -4.05 -17.47
C GLU A 275 14.25 -5.42 -16.91
N ARG A 276 14.58 -5.72 -15.65
CA ARG A 276 14.20 -7.00 -15.00
C ARG A 276 12.70 -7.10 -14.76
N ASN A 277 12.03 -5.96 -14.53
CA ASN A 277 10.60 -5.91 -14.24
C ASN A 277 9.72 -5.85 -15.50
N LEU A 278 10.25 -5.46 -16.66
CA LEU A 278 9.54 -5.58 -17.94
C LEU A 278 9.21 -7.03 -18.30
N LYS A 279 10.05 -7.99 -17.88
CA LYS A 279 9.82 -9.44 -18.13
C LYS A 279 8.74 -10.06 -17.24
N LYS A 280 8.36 -9.42 -16.13
CA LYS A 280 7.24 -9.86 -15.27
C LYS A 280 5.89 -9.25 -15.69
N ALA A 281 5.90 -8.20 -16.51
CA ALA A 281 4.71 -7.48 -16.98
C ALA A 281 4.31 -7.82 -18.43
N MET A 282 4.99 -8.78 -19.07
CA MET A 282 4.61 -9.44 -20.32
C MET A 282 4.13 -10.86 -20.02
#